data_AF-A0A0C3JL50-F1
#
_entry.id   AF-A0A0C3JL50-F1
#
_cell.length_a   1.000
_cell.length_b   1.000
_cell.length_c   1.000
_cell.angle_alpha   90.00
_cell.angle_beta   90.00
_cell.angle_gamma   90.00
#
_symmetry.space_group_name_H-M   'P 1'
#
loop_
_entity.id
_entity.type
_entity.pdbx_description
1 polymer ?
#
loop_
_entity_poly.entity_id
_entity_poly.type
_entity_poly.pdbx_seq_one_letter_code
_entity_poly.pdbx_strand_id
1 'polypeptide(L)'
;MLQRFLSGRLYEIALHRAQECSFRSLKLFFPVICSAATLAHAISDYQSLIPWLRMRDRRRIVVPWFARWFTLKTRGELALVVTTIAGGCIAQKSTSGWGRQMYLHGALFASWHLIVALDIGRCARKIVHDRTDTRGALRLFLRYHAFRILTADVPAFFCFLEAFRHATTSMIYRTFTIR
;
A
#
# COMPACT_ATOMS: atom_id res chain seq x y z
N MET A 1 -49.57 19.14 -5.41
CA MET A 1 -49.21 17.75 -5.01
C MET A 1 -48.15 17.15 -5.93
N LEU A 2 -48.31 17.22 -7.26
CA LEU A 2 -47.35 16.70 -8.25
C LEU A 2 -45.93 17.29 -8.13
N GLN A 3 -45.80 18.60 -7.86
CA GLN A 3 -44.52 19.30 -7.73
C GLN A 3 -43.68 18.84 -6.52
N ARG A 4 -44.33 18.50 -5.38
CA ARG A 4 -43.68 17.92 -4.19
C ARG A 4 -43.27 16.46 -4.41
N PHE A 5 -44.03 15.71 -5.22
CA PHE A 5 -43.71 14.33 -5.55
C PHE A 5 -42.52 14.23 -6.53
N LEU A 6 -42.47 15.15 -7.50
CA LEU A 6 -41.34 15.29 -8.43
C LEU A 6 -40.07 15.78 -7.71
N SER A 7 -40.18 16.71 -6.76
CA SER A 7 -39.03 17.15 -5.95
C SER A 7 -38.48 16.02 -5.05
N GLY A 8 -39.36 15.17 -4.51
CA GLY A 8 -38.97 14.00 -3.72
C GLY A 8 -38.19 12.95 -4.54
N ARG A 9 -38.70 12.57 -5.73
CA ARG A 9 -37.98 11.63 -6.61
C ARG A 9 -36.65 12.19 -7.12
N LEU A 10 -36.59 13.47 -7.45
CA LEU A 10 -35.34 14.10 -7.89
C LEU A 10 -34.30 14.14 -6.76
N TYR A 11 -34.74 14.36 -5.51
CA TYR A 11 -33.87 14.30 -4.34
C TYR A 11 -33.32 12.88 -4.10
N GLU A 12 -34.17 11.83 -4.18
CA GLU A 12 -33.71 10.44 -4.03
C GLU A 12 -32.71 10.04 -5.13
N ILE A 13 -32.97 10.43 -6.38
CA ILE A 13 -32.05 10.18 -7.50
C ILE A 13 -30.71 10.90 -7.27
N ALA A 14 -30.74 12.15 -6.78
CA ALA A 14 -29.54 12.91 -6.48
C ALA A 14 -28.74 12.28 -5.32
N LEU A 15 -29.41 11.83 -4.25
CA LEU A 15 -28.78 11.16 -3.11
C LEU A 15 -28.13 9.84 -3.52
N HIS A 16 -28.83 9.02 -4.32
CA HIS A 16 -28.29 7.76 -4.83
C HIS A 16 -27.03 7.99 -5.70
N ARG A 17 -27.08 8.97 -6.61
CA ARG A 17 -25.92 9.34 -7.44
C ARG A 17 -24.75 9.85 -6.60
N ALA A 18 -25.01 10.62 -5.55
CA ALA A 18 -23.97 11.10 -4.63
C ALA A 18 -23.31 9.93 -3.89
N GLN A 19 -24.10 8.95 -3.42
CA GLN A 19 -23.60 7.77 -2.73
C GLN A 19 -22.78 6.86 -3.67
N GLU A 20 -23.21 6.66 -4.92
CA GLU A 20 -22.46 5.93 -5.94
C GLU A 20 -21.12 6.61 -6.27
N CYS A 21 -21.12 7.94 -6.38
CA CYS A 21 -19.91 8.73 -6.64
C CYS A 21 -18.90 8.61 -5.47
N SER A 22 -19.38 8.67 -4.24
CA SER A 22 -18.58 8.49 -3.03
C SER A 22 -17.96 7.08 -2.97
N PHE A 23 -18.78 6.04 -3.17
CA PHE A 23 -18.30 4.66 -3.14
C PHE A 23 -17.30 4.35 -4.25
N ARG A 24 -17.51 4.90 -5.46
CA ARG A 24 -16.57 4.80 -6.57
C ARG A 24 -15.25 5.49 -6.25
N SER A 25 -15.30 6.70 -5.69
CA SER A 25 -14.10 7.45 -5.29
C SER A 25 -13.29 6.70 -4.24
N LEU A 26 -13.96 6.12 -3.24
CA LEU A 26 -13.32 5.31 -2.21
C LEU A 26 -12.61 4.09 -2.80
N LYS A 27 -13.25 3.36 -3.73
CA LYS A 27 -12.63 2.22 -4.43
C LYS A 27 -11.36 2.59 -5.18
N LEU A 28 -11.35 3.77 -5.80
CA LEU A 28 -10.21 4.26 -6.57
C LEU A 28 -9.08 4.77 -5.66
N PHE A 29 -9.44 5.35 -4.51
CA PHE A 29 -8.46 5.91 -3.58
C PHE A 29 -7.87 4.86 -2.62
N PHE A 30 -8.60 3.79 -2.33
CA PHE A 30 -8.18 2.76 -1.39
C PHE A 30 -6.77 2.18 -1.64
N PRO A 31 -6.37 1.84 -2.89
CA PRO A 31 -5.01 1.35 -3.17
C PRO A 31 -3.92 2.39 -2.87
N VAL A 32 -4.23 3.69 -2.99
CA VAL A 32 -3.32 4.79 -2.65
C VAL A 32 -3.06 4.82 -1.16
N ILE A 33 -4.12 4.76 -0.34
CA ILE A 33 -3.97 4.74 1.12
C ILE A 33 -3.17 3.52 1.57
N CYS A 34 -3.52 2.33 1.06
CA CYS A 34 -2.84 1.11 1.49
C CYS A 34 -1.36 1.07 1.05
N SER A 35 -1.04 1.51 -0.17
CA SER A 35 0.35 1.61 -0.62
C SER A 35 1.15 2.68 0.14
N ALA A 36 0.54 3.83 0.46
CA ALA A 36 1.16 4.85 1.29
C ALA A 36 1.47 4.34 2.71
N ALA A 37 0.53 3.62 3.31
CA ALA A 37 0.73 3.01 4.63
C ALA A 37 1.86 1.95 4.60
N THR A 38 1.91 1.09 3.57
CA THR A 38 3.01 0.13 3.37
C THR A 38 4.35 0.83 3.25
N LEU A 39 4.43 1.89 2.43
CA LEU A 39 5.66 2.67 2.24
C LEU A 39 6.10 3.36 3.54
N ALA A 40 5.16 3.99 4.27
CA ALA A 40 5.44 4.64 5.54
C ALA A 40 5.97 3.64 6.59
N HIS A 41 5.36 2.46 6.69
CA HIS A 41 5.84 1.39 7.55
C HIS A 41 7.23 0.89 7.16
N ALA A 42 7.51 0.78 5.87
CA ALA A 42 8.81 0.36 5.37
C ALA A 42 9.92 1.38 5.73
N ILE A 43 9.66 2.67 5.50
CA ILE A 43 10.58 3.76 5.85
C ILE A 43 10.80 3.82 7.37
N SER A 44 9.73 3.70 8.15
CA SER A 44 9.79 3.71 9.61
C SER A 44 10.68 2.59 10.15
N ASP A 45 10.57 1.38 9.62
CA ASP A 45 11.47 0.27 10.00
C ASP A 45 12.91 0.59 9.65
N TYR A 46 13.15 1.05 8.43
CA TYR A 46 14.49 1.34 7.97
C TYR A 46 15.19 2.35 8.89
N GLN A 47 14.49 3.45 9.20
CA GLN A 47 14.98 4.50 10.10
C GLN A 47 15.16 4.01 11.54
N SER A 48 14.25 3.18 12.05
CA SER A 48 14.30 2.67 13.43
C SER A 48 15.42 1.65 13.65
N LEU A 49 15.76 0.88 12.61
CA LEU A 49 16.71 -0.23 12.69
C LEU A 49 18.16 0.18 12.38
N ILE A 50 18.38 1.27 11.61
CA ILE A 50 19.74 1.78 11.30
C ILE A 50 20.58 2.03 12.57
N PRO A 51 20.08 2.73 13.62
CA PRO A 51 20.86 3.00 14.82
C PRO A 51 21.41 1.74 15.48
N TRP A 52 20.71 0.60 15.36
CA TRP A 52 21.10 -0.66 15.99
C TRP A 52 22.37 -1.27 15.39
N LEU A 53 22.77 -0.87 14.17
CA LEU A 53 24.06 -1.26 13.58
C LEU A 53 25.27 -0.70 14.33
N ARG A 54 25.07 0.40 15.09
CA ARG A 54 26.12 1.11 15.83
C ARG A 54 26.15 0.72 17.33
N MET A 55 25.14 0.01 17.82
CA MET A 55 25.07 -0.37 19.24
C MET A 55 26.05 -1.49 19.59
N ARG A 56 26.71 -1.35 20.75
CA ARG A 56 27.71 -2.31 21.27
C ARG A 56 27.05 -3.63 21.69
N ASP A 57 25.95 -3.56 22.46
CA ASP A 57 25.16 -4.72 22.89
C ASP A 57 23.82 -4.83 22.16
N ARG A 58 23.88 -4.85 20.82
CA ARG A 58 22.67 -4.88 19.97
C ARG A 58 21.83 -6.15 20.17
N ARG A 59 22.44 -7.27 20.56
CA ARG A 59 21.73 -8.57 20.61
C ARG A 59 20.57 -8.57 21.59
N ARG A 60 20.74 -7.91 22.73
CA ARG A 60 19.70 -7.81 23.76
C ARG A 60 18.43 -7.10 23.27
N ILE A 61 18.54 -6.26 22.23
CA ILE A 61 17.42 -5.47 21.69
C ILE A 61 16.92 -6.04 20.36
N VAL A 62 17.85 -6.32 19.44
CA VAL A 62 17.55 -6.78 18.08
C VAL A 62 16.83 -8.12 18.10
N VAL A 63 17.31 -9.10 18.87
CA VAL A 63 16.73 -10.46 18.84
C VAL A 63 15.29 -10.46 19.35
N PRO A 64 14.95 -9.88 20.52
CA PRO A 64 13.56 -9.82 20.98
C PRO A 64 12.64 -9.04 20.04
N TRP A 65 13.12 -7.95 19.45
CA TRP A 65 12.34 -7.18 18.49
C TRP A 65 11.98 -8.01 17.26
N PHE A 66 12.96 -8.71 16.67
CA PHE A 66 12.73 -9.59 15.52
C PHE A 66 11.88 -10.82 15.85
N ALA A 67 12.04 -11.40 17.05
CA ALA A 67 11.26 -12.57 17.45
C ALA A 67 9.77 -12.23 17.66
N ARG A 68 9.49 -11.05 18.23
CA ARG A 68 8.14 -10.71 18.71
C ARG A 68 7.46 -9.62 17.88
N TRP A 69 8.09 -8.45 17.78
CA TRP A 69 7.49 -7.30 17.10
C TRP A 69 7.46 -7.48 15.59
N PHE A 70 8.58 -7.89 14.99
CA PHE A 70 8.67 -8.09 13.55
C PHE A 70 7.67 -9.16 13.06
N THR A 71 7.48 -10.25 13.80
CA THR A 71 6.50 -11.29 13.48
C THR A 71 5.07 -10.76 13.48
N LEU A 72 4.69 -10.01 14.53
CA LEU A 72 3.35 -9.40 14.63
C LEU A 72 3.13 -8.39 13.49
N LYS A 73 4.12 -7.52 13.29
CA LYS A 73 4.11 -6.51 12.24
C LYS A 73 3.97 -7.14 10.84
N THR A 74 4.73 -8.19 10.55
CA THR A 74 4.72 -8.87 9.24
C THR A 74 3.32 -9.38 8.88
N ARG A 75 2.53 -9.85 9.85
CA ARG A 75 1.14 -10.28 9.60
C ARG A 75 0.26 -9.11 9.18
N GLY A 76 0.40 -7.96 9.84
CA GLY A 76 -0.32 -6.73 9.48
C GLY A 76 0.10 -6.20 8.11
N GLU A 77 1.41 -6.16 7.84
CA GLU A 77 1.93 -5.75 6.52
C GLU A 77 1.47 -6.68 5.40
N LEU A 78 1.45 -8.00 5.63
CA LEU A 78 0.95 -8.95 4.64
C LEU A 78 -0.51 -8.67 4.30
N ALA A 79 -1.36 -8.46 5.31
CA ALA A 79 -2.76 -8.10 5.08
C ALA A 79 -2.87 -6.79 4.27
N LEU A 80 -2.07 -5.78 4.61
CA LEU A 80 -2.05 -4.48 3.92
C LEU A 80 -1.58 -4.58 2.46
N VAL A 81 -0.55 -5.38 2.18
CA VAL A 81 -0.05 -5.60 0.82
C VAL A 81 -1.07 -6.37 -0.01
N VAL A 82 -1.69 -7.42 0.55
CA VAL A 82 -2.73 -8.18 -0.14
C VAL A 82 -3.95 -7.30 -0.44
N THR A 83 -4.40 -6.47 0.51
CA THR A 83 -5.50 -5.53 0.25
C THR A 83 -5.12 -4.44 -0.75
N THR A 84 -3.86 -3.98 -0.76
CA THR A 84 -3.34 -3.06 -1.79
C THR A 84 -3.44 -3.68 -3.18
N ILE A 85 -2.99 -4.93 -3.35
CA ILE A 85 -3.04 -5.65 -4.64
C ILE A 85 -4.49 -5.87 -5.07
N ALA A 86 -5.33 -6.40 -4.17
CA ALA A 86 -6.74 -6.65 -4.45
C ALA A 86 -7.49 -5.36 -4.81
N GLY A 87 -7.27 -4.29 -4.04
CA GLY A 87 -7.82 -2.97 -4.31
C GLY A 87 -7.36 -2.43 -5.66
N GLY A 88 -6.07 -2.57 -5.99
CA GLY A 88 -5.50 -2.18 -7.28
C GLY A 88 -6.20 -2.91 -8.44
N CYS A 89 -6.39 -4.22 -8.34
CA CYS A 89 -7.11 -5.02 -9.33
C CYS A 89 -8.59 -4.61 -9.46
N ILE A 90 -9.27 -4.30 -8.36
CA ILE A 90 -10.66 -3.82 -8.37
C ILE A 90 -10.76 -2.44 -9.04
N ALA A 91 -9.87 -1.52 -8.70
CA ALA A 91 -9.80 -0.18 -9.27
C ALA A 91 -9.44 -0.21 -10.76
N GLN A 92 -8.51 -1.08 -11.15
CA GLN A 92 -8.12 -1.37 -12.54
C GLN A 92 -9.33 -1.78 -13.39
N LYS A 93 -10.21 -2.64 -12.87
CA LYS A 93 -11.43 -3.07 -13.57
C LYS A 93 -12.47 -1.94 -13.68
N SER A 94 -12.39 -0.94 -12.81
CA SER A 94 -13.33 0.18 -12.71
C SER A 94 -12.87 1.44 -13.47
N THR A 95 -11.72 1.35 -14.15
CA THR A 95 -11.08 2.44 -14.91
C THR A 95 -10.70 2.00 -16.33
N SER A 96 -10.39 2.97 -17.18
CA SER A 96 -9.96 2.77 -18.56
C SER A 96 -8.73 3.63 -18.90
N GLY A 97 -8.14 3.39 -20.06
CA GLY A 97 -6.99 4.15 -20.57
C GLY A 97 -5.77 4.08 -19.64
N TRP A 98 -5.09 5.21 -19.48
CA TRP A 98 -3.87 5.32 -18.70
C TRP A 98 -4.06 4.97 -17.21
N GLY A 99 -5.16 5.41 -16.59
CA GLY A 99 -5.44 5.10 -15.18
C GLY A 99 -5.53 3.59 -14.92
N ARG A 100 -6.14 2.84 -15.85
CA ARG A 100 -6.20 1.37 -15.79
C ARG A 100 -4.80 0.74 -15.83
N GLN A 101 -3.93 1.22 -16.72
CA GLN A 101 -2.56 0.71 -16.83
C GLN A 101 -1.78 1.01 -15.55
N MET A 102 -1.92 2.21 -14.98
CA MET A 102 -1.23 2.58 -13.75
C MET A 102 -1.72 1.77 -12.53
N TYR A 103 -3.02 1.49 -12.39
CA TYR A 103 -3.50 0.55 -11.35
C TYR A 103 -2.91 -0.86 -11.51
N LEU A 104 -2.77 -1.34 -12.75
CA LEU A 104 -2.15 -2.64 -13.02
C LEU A 104 -0.66 -2.65 -12.62
N HIS A 105 0.12 -1.65 -13.05
CA HIS A 105 1.53 -1.54 -12.67
C HIS A 105 1.71 -1.41 -11.15
N GLY A 106 0.86 -0.60 -10.50
CA GLY A 106 0.86 -0.49 -9.04
C GLY A 106 0.62 -1.84 -8.35
N ALA A 107 -0.31 -2.64 -8.85
CA ALA A 107 -0.58 -3.99 -8.32
C ALA A 107 0.60 -4.96 -8.57
N LEU A 108 1.29 -4.85 -9.71
CA LEU A 108 2.48 -5.65 -10.01
C LEU A 108 3.66 -5.28 -9.09
N PHE A 109 3.93 -3.99 -8.88
CA PHE A 109 4.96 -3.54 -7.93
C PHE A 109 4.60 -3.92 -6.49
N ALA A 110 3.33 -3.80 -6.09
CA ALA A 110 2.88 -4.29 -4.79
C ALA A 110 3.01 -5.81 -4.66
N SER A 111 2.90 -6.57 -5.75
CA SER A 111 3.18 -8.02 -5.74
C SER A 111 4.67 -8.32 -5.63
N TRP A 112 5.52 -7.50 -6.27
CA TRP A 112 6.98 -7.58 -6.15
C TRP A 112 7.45 -7.44 -4.68
N HIS A 113 6.75 -6.65 -3.87
CA HIS A 113 6.96 -6.58 -2.41
C HIS A 113 7.02 -7.97 -1.77
N LEU A 114 6.08 -8.85 -2.11
CA LEU A 114 5.96 -10.19 -1.51
C LEU A 114 7.14 -11.09 -1.89
N ILE A 115 7.71 -10.91 -3.09
CA ILE A 115 8.86 -11.69 -3.55
C ILE A 115 10.09 -11.30 -2.74
N VAL A 116 10.39 -10.00 -2.61
CA VAL A 116 11.53 -9.51 -1.83
C VAL A 116 11.35 -9.80 -0.32
N ALA A 117 10.11 -9.83 0.18
CA ALA A 117 9.80 -10.16 1.57
C ALA A 117 10.31 -11.56 1.99
N LEU A 118 10.47 -12.49 1.04
CA LEU A 118 11.03 -13.82 1.33
C LEU A 118 12.49 -13.73 1.81
N ASP A 119 13.31 -12.91 1.16
CA ASP A 119 14.72 -12.72 1.52
C ASP A 119 14.88 -11.93 2.82
N ILE A 120 14.01 -10.94 3.03
CA ILE A 120 13.90 -10.22 4.32
C ILE A 120 13.57 -11.21 5.45
N GLY A 121 12.61 -12.11 5.23
CA GLY A 121 12.23 -13.15 6.19
C GLY A 121 13.35 -14.14 6.50
N ARG A 122 14.18 -14.49 5.50
CA ARG A 122 15.40 -15.30 5.71
C ARG A 122 16.40 -14.58 6.61
N CYS A 123 16.59 -13.28 6.43
CA CYS A 123 17.46 -12.48 7.29
C CYS A 123 16.92 -12.39 8.72
N ALA A 124 15.62 -12.16 8.89
CA ALA A 124 14.97 -12.15 10.20
C ALA A 124 15.15 -13.49 10.95
N ARG A 125 14.97 -14.63 10.26
CA ARG A 125 15.23 -15.95 10.86
C ARG A 125 16.69 -16.13 11.28
N LYS A 126 17.65 -15.69 10.46
CA LYS A 126 19.08 -15.69 10.84
C LYS A 126 19.33 -14.84 12.09
N ILE A 127 18.75 -13.65 12.18
CA ILE A 127 18.88 -12.79 13.36
C ILE A 127 18.36 -13.48 14.64
N VAL A 128 17.22 -14.17 14.55
CA VAL A 128 16.57 -14.81 15.70
C VAL A 128 17.29 -16.10 16.12
N HIS A 129 17.69 -16.93 15.16
CA HIS A 129 18.18 -18.29 15.40
C HIS A 129 19.72 -18.41 15.32
N ASP A 130 20.35 -17.74 14.37
CA ASP A 130 21.80 -17.77 14.19
C ASP A 130 22.46 -16.62 14.96
N ARG A 131 22.61 -16.85 16.26
CA ARG A 131 23.14 -15.89 17.23
C ARG A 131 24.65 -15.74 17.12
N THR A 132 25.30 -15.94 15.97
CA THR A 132 26.75 -15.71 15.82
C THR A 132 27.03 -14.41 15.06
N ASP A 133 26.24 -14.08 14.03
CA ASP A 133 26.38 -12.85 13.25
C ASP A 133 25.07 -12.04 13.11
N THR A 134 24.59 -11.48 14.22
CA THR A 134 23.43 -10.57 14.20
C THR A 134 23.69 -9.25 13.48
N ARG A 135 24.95 -8.82 13.33
CA ARG A 135 25.28 -7.53 12.69
C ARG A 135 25.23 -7.64 11.17
N GLY A 136 25.85 -8.67 10.61
CA GLY A 136 25.83 -8.94 9.18
C GLY A 136 24.42 -9.26 8.71
N ALA A 137 23.68 -10.08 9.46
CA ALA A 137 22.28 -10.37 9.16
C ALA A 137 21.38 -9.11 9.21
N LEU A 138 21.54 -8.22 10.20
CA LEU A 138 20.81 -6.94 10.24
C LEU A 138 21.20 -6.01 9.10
N ARG A 139 22.48 -5.95 8.72
CA ARG A 139 22.94 -5.16 7.57
C ARG A 139 22.32 -5.67 6.27
N LEU A 140 22.28 -6.98 6.08
CA LEU A 140 21.68 -7.60 4.91
C LEU A 140 20.16 -7.39 4.88
N PHE A 141 19.49 -7.54 6.02
CA PHE A 141 18.09 -7.20 6.19
C PHE A 141 17.80 -5.77 5.71
N LEU A 142 18.56 -4.78 6.21
CA LEU A 142 18.39 -3.37 5.83
C LEU A 142 18.65 -3.12 4.34
N ARG A 143 19.59 -3.85 3.72
CA ARG A 143 19.85 -3.76 2.28
C ARG A 143 18.66 -4.27 1.46
N TYR A 144 18.13 -5.45 1.78
CA TYR A 144 16.95 -5.97 1.09
C TYR A 144 15.71 -5.10 1.31
N HIS A 145 15.56 -4.57 2.53
CA HIS A 145 14.45 -3.67 2.86
C HIS A 145 14.54 -2.36 2.08
N ALA A 146 15.71 -1.73 2.00
CA ALA A 146 15.93 -0.54 1.16
C ALA A 146 15.70 -0.84 -0.33
N PHE A 147 16.19 -1.98 -0.82
CA PHE A 147 15.96 -2.42 -2.18
C PHE A 147 14.46 -2.58 -2.48
N ARG A 148 13.70 -3.20 -1.57
CA ARG A 148 12.24 -3.32 -1.68
C ARG A 148 11.56 -1.96 -1.72
N ILE A 149 11.97 -1.02 -0.86
CA ILE A 149 11.40 0.33 -0.84
C ILE A 149 11.57 1.00 -2.22
N LEU A 150 12.77 0.93 -2.78
CA LEU A 150 13.11 1.61 -4.04
C LEU A 150 12.50 0.93 -5.28
N THR A 151 12.33 -0.39 -5.26
CA THR A 151 11.91 -1.16 -6.45
C THR A 151 10.46 -1.64 -6.41
N ALA A 152 9.81 -1.62 -5.24
CA ALA A 152 8.43 -2.06 -5.05
C ALA A 152 7.56 -0.95 -4.45
N ASP A 153 7.88 -0.52 -3.22
CA ASP A 153 6.97 0.31 -2.41
C ASP A 153 6.76 1.71 -3.00
N VAL A 154 7.87 2.38 -3.37
CA VAL A 154 7.84 3.72 -3.99
C VAL A 154 7.19 3.68 -5.38
N PRO A 155 7.60 2.79 -6.31
CA PRO A 155 6.93 2.67 -7.61
C PRO A 155 5.44 2.36 -7.49
N ALA A 156 5.04 1.43 -6.60
CA ALA A 156 3.63 1.08 -6.40
C ALA A 156 2.81 2.30 -5.96
N PHE A 157 3.31 3.05 -4.97
CA PHE A 157 2.66 4.27 -4.49
C PHE A 157 2.47 5.30 -5.60
N PHE A 158 3.51 5.60 -6.38
CA PHE A 158 3.41 6.57 -7.47
C PHE A 158 2.46 6.10 -8.58
N CYS A 159 2.48 4.82 -8.95
CA CYS A 159 1.53 4.25 -9.90
C CYS A 159 0.08 4.42 -9.42
N PHE A 160 -0.22 4.09 -8.16
CA PHE A 160 -1.58 4.23 -7.64
C PHE A 160 -2.01 5.69 -7.51
N LEU A 161 -1.11 6.58 -7.08
CA LEU A 161 -1.38 8.00 -6.98
C LEU A 161 -1.72 8.59 -8.37
N GLU A 162 -0.93 8.25 -9.38
CA GLU A 162 -1.15 8.71 -10.75
C GLU A 162 -2.43 8.12 -11.35
N ALA A 163 -2.70 6.83 -11.09
CA ALA A 163 -3.93 6.18 -11.50
C ALA A 163 -5.17 6.90 -10.93
N PHE A 164 -5.13 7.21 -9.62
CA PHE A 164 -6.20 7.92 -8.93
C PHE A 164 -6.39 9.34 -9.47
N ARG A 165 -5.29 10.07 -9.70
CA ARG A 165 -5.32 11.41 -10.30
C ARG A 165 -6.05 11.38 -11.65
N HIS A 166 -5.64 10.48 -12.55
CA HIS A 166 -6.26 10.33 -13.87
C HIS A 166 -7.72 9.87 -13.81
N ALA A 167 -8.04 8.92 -12.93
CA ALA A 167 -9.39 8.41 -12.77
C ALA A 167 -10.34 9.50 -12.29
N THR A 168 -9.89 10.33 -11.34
CA THR A 168 -10.67 11.44 -10.78
C THR A 168 -10.89 12.55 -11.81
N THR A 169 -9.86 12.95 -12.57
CA THR A 169 -10.02 13.93 -13.65
C THR A 169 -11.01 13.45 -14.72
N SER A 170 -10.93 12.18 -15.11
CA SER A 170 -11.85 11.59 -16.09
C SER A 170 -13.29 11.53 -15.58
N MET A 171 -13.47 11.29 -14.28
CA MET A 171 -14.79 11.27 -13.64
C MET A 171 -15.41 12.68 -13.62
N ILE A 172 -14.65 13.68 -13.17
CA ILE A 172 -15.07 15.09 -13.15
C ILE A 172 -15.48 15.53 -14.56
N TYR A 173 -14.64 15.27 -15.57
CA TYR A 173 -14.96 15.64 -16.95
C TYR A 173 -16.29 15.01 -17.41
N ARG A 174 -16.48 13.70 -17.23
CA ARG A 174 -17.74 13.04 -17.62
C ARG A 174 -18.97 13.57 -16.88
N THR A 175 -18.83 14.01 -15.63
CA THR A 175 -19.95 14.56 -14.86
C THR A 175 -20.35 15.97 -15.33
N PHE A 176 -19.43 16.77 -15.86
CA PHE A 176 -19.70 18.16 -16.24
C PHE A 176 -19.82 18.41 -17.75
N THR A 177 -19.32 17.53 -18.62
CA THR A 177 -19.40 17.70 -20.09
C THR A 177 -20.60 17.02 -20.72
N ILE A 178 -21.34 16.17 -19.99
CA ILE A 178 -22.65 15.68 -20.43
C ILE A 178 -23.71 16.69 -19.91
N ARG A 179 -23.79 17.83 -20.58
CA ARG A 179 -24.92 18.76 -20.56
C ARG A 179 -25.27 19.13 -21.98
#